data_AF-A0A151EDW9-F1
#
_entry.id   AF-A0A151EDW9-F1
#
_cell.length_a   1.000
_cell.length_b   1.000
_cell.length_c   1.000
_cell.angle_alpha   90.00
_cell.angle_beta   90.00
_cell.angle_gamma   90.00
#
_symmetry.space_group_name_H-M   'P 1'
#
loop_
_entity.id
_entity.type
_entity.pdbx_description
1 polymer ?
#
loop_
_entity_poly.entity_id
_entity_poly.type
_entity_poly.pdbx_seq_one_letter_code
_entity_poly.pdbx_strand_id
1 'polypeptide(L)'
;MGFAFCRFQEETGCNETGSQHYIIHLQDQNVVINVPSMWKHYMTGHLVQPSQREREIIMAADPEKATGTKIQTRGLEGPEHLMVLYVEKTEKGYTHQIGTKPDTEFIGKLETILKKFEPYQTKGFKPGYR
;
A
#
# COMPACT_ATOMS: atom_id res chain seq x y z
N MET A 1 -15.43 -2.47 -11.95
CA MET A 1 -14.59 -2.02 -10.81
C MET A 1 -14.11 -3.27 -10.11
N GLY A 2 -12.81 -3.39 -9.78
CA GLY A 2 -12.30 -4.50 -8.98
C GLY A 2 -12.63 -4.26 -7.49
N PHE A 3 -13.05 -5.30 -6.78
CA PHE A 3 -13.25 -5.27 -5.33
C PHE A 3 -12.07 -5.97 -4.67
N ALA A 4 -11.55 -5.40 -3.58
CA ALA A 4 -10.57 -6.09 -2.73
C ALA A 4 -11.29 -6.54 -1.46
N PHE A 5 -11.24 -7.84 -1.17
CA PHE A 5 -11.81 -8.39 0.07
C PHE A 5 -10.86 -8.12 1.23
N CYS A 6 -11.39 -7.63 2.36
CA CYS A 6 -10.61 -7.55 3.59
C CYS A 6 -10.35 -8.95 4.13
N ARG A 7 -9.07 -9.27 4.37
CA ARG A 7 -8.63 -10.60 4.85
C ARG A 7 -8.81 -10.85 6.34
N PHE A 8 -9.20 -9.84 7.13
CA PHE A 8 -9.36 -9.96 8.59
C PHE A 8 -10.79 -10.27 9.03
N GLN A 9 -11.78 -9.89 8.23
CA GLN A 9 -13.19 -10.00 8.59
C GLN A 9 -14.03 -10.36 7.36
N GLU A 10 -13.66 -11.47 6.73
CA GLU A 10 -14.38 -12.03 5.58
C GLU A 10 -15.85 -12.32 5.93
N GLU A 11 -16.11 -12.65 7.20
CA GLU A 11 -17.42 -13.10 7.69
C GLU A 11 -18.37 -11.95 8.06
N THR A 12 -17.86 -10.75 8.37
CA THR A 12 -18.69 -9.58 8.74
C THR A 12 -18.95 -8.62 7.57
N GLY A 13 -18.51 -8.98 6.36
CA GLY A 13 -18.75 -8.18 5.16
C GLY A 13 -17.88 -6.94 5.09
N CYS A 14 -16.66 -7.00 5.65
CA CYS A 14 -15.66 -5.96 5.50
C CYS A 14 -15.18 -5.89 4.03
N ASN A 15 -15.96 -5.18 3.21
CA ASN A 15 -15.77 -5.06 1.77
C ASN A 15 -15.48 -3.61 1.45
N GLU A 16 -14.30 -3.32 0.89
CA GLU A 16 -14.00 -1.99 0.37
C GLU A 16 -14.01 -2.00 -1.17
N THR A 17 -14.54 -0.91 -1.74
CA THR A 17 -14.79 -0.78 -3.16
C THR A 17 -13.63 -0.06 -3.85
N GLY A 18 -13.08 -0.67 -4.90
CA GLY A 18 -12.06 -0.08 -5.76
C GLY A 18 -10.61 -0.42 -5.36
N SER A 19 -9.93 -1.21 -6.19
CA SER A 19 -8.50 -1.49 -6.08
C SER A 19 -7.66 -0.35 -6.70
N GLN A 20 -7.05 0.46 -5.83
CA GLN A 20 -6.07 1.49 -6.19
C GLN A 20 -4.72 1.19 -5.52
N HIS A 21 -3.67 1.02 -6.30
CA HIS A 21 -2.34 0.74 -5.78
C HIS A 21 -1.40 1.88 -6.14
N TYR A 22 -0.41 2.12 -5.30
CA TYR A 22 0.58 3.16 -5.51
C TYR A 22 1.96 2.53 -5.52
N ILE A 23 2.67 2.64 -6.64
CA ILE A 23 4.11 2.33 -6.69
C ILE A 23 4.83 3.66 -6.49
N ILE A 24 5.48 3.83 -5.35
CA ILE A 24 6.14 5.08 -4.95
C ILE A 24 7.64 4.83 -4.91
N HIS A 25 8.39 5.67 -5.60
CA HIS A 25 9.83 5.75 -5.55
C HIS A 25 10.23 6.94 -4.65
N LEU A 26 10.89 6.62 -3.53
CA LEU A 26 11.47 7.56 -2.59
C LEU A 26 12.92 7.83 -3.02
N GLN A 27 13.12 8.89 -3.81
CA GLN A 27 14.40 9.16 -4.49
C GLN A 27 15.56 9.42 -3.52
N ASP A 28 15.26 10.03 -2.38
CA ASP A 28 16.21 10.33 -1.30
C ASP A 28 16.73 9.07 -0.61
N GLN A 29 15.93 8.01 -0.59
CA GLN A 29 16.30 6.71 -0.01
C GLN A 29 16.71 5.68 -1.07
N ASN A 30 16.49 5.97 -2.36
CA ASN A 30 16.63 5.02 -3.47
C ASN A 30 15.84 3.71 -3.23
N VAL A 31 14.60 3.85 -2.75
CA VAL A 31 13.71 2.71 -2.42
C VAL A 31 12.39 2.84 -3.16
N VAL A 32 11.91 1.72 -3.70
CA VAL A 32 10.55 1.61 -4.24
C VAL A 32 9.66 0.87 -3.24
N ILE A 33 8.50 1.45 -2.95
CA ILE A 33 7.47 0.86 -2.09
C ILE A 33 6.17 0.67 -2.88
N ASN A 34 5.45 -0.40 -2.59
CA ASN A 34 4.13 -0.68 -3.16
C ASN A 34 3.05 -0.51 -2.09
N VAL A 35 2.31 0.59 -2.11
CA VAL A 35 1.25 0.84 -1.14
C VAL A 35 -0.09 0.31 -1.70
N PRO A 36 -0.64 -0.81 -1.17
CA PRO A 36 -1.89 -1.39 -1.64
C PRO A 36 -3.10 -0.59 -1.13
N SER A 37 -4.22 -0.51 -1.87
CA SER A 37 -5.40 0.30 -1.48
C SER A 37 -5.85 0.11 -0.03
N MET A 38 -5.84 -1.14 0.43
CA MET A 38 -6.34 -1.53 1.75
C MET A 38 -5.41 -1.16 2.91
N TRP A 39 -4.22 -0.57 2.66
CA TRP A 39 -3.23 -0.28 3.70
C TRP A 39 -3.84 0.53 4.85
N LYS A 40 -4.56 1.62 4.53
CA LYS A 40 -5.14 2.52 5.53
C LYS A 40 -6.22 1.79 6.33
N HIS A 41 -7.07 1.05 5.64
CA HIS A 41 -8.09 0.22 6.27
C HIS A 41 -7.46 -0.79 7.23
N TYR A 42 -6.41 -1.50 6.84
CA TYR A 42 -5.72 -2.45 7.71
C TYR A 42 -5.07 -1.79 8.93
N MET A 43 -4.42 -0.64 8.77
CA MET A 43 -3.78 0.04 9.90
C MET A 43 -4.76 0.69 10.87
N THR A 44 -5.96 1.06 10.41
CA THR A 44 -6.98 1.75 11.22
C THR A 44 -8.05 0.82 11.77
N GLY A 45 -8.58 -0.08 10.95
CA GLY A 45 -9.66 -1.02 11.30
C GLY A 45 -9.16 -2.35 11.86
N HIS A 46 -7.96 -2.80 11.46
CA HIS A 46 -7.38 -4.06 11.92
C HIS A 46 -6.06 -3.90 12.69
N LEU A 47 -5.66 -2.65 12.95
CA LEU A 47 -4.48 -2.27 13.73
C LEU A 47 -3.18 -2.94 13.27
N VAL A 48 -3.11 -3.31 11.99
CA VAL A 48 -1.91 -3.88 11.38
C VAL A 48 -0.79 -2.84 11.49
N GLN A 49 0.36 -3.27 12.00
CA GLN A 49 1.53 -2.41 12.13
C GLN A 49 2.45 -2.58 10.91
N PRO A 50 3.12 -1.52 10.46
CA PRO A 50 4.19 -1.65 9.48
C PRO A 50 5.32 -2.46 10.13
N SER A 51 6.14 -3.13 9.31
CA SER A 51 7.42 -3.63 9.79
C SER A 51 8.28 -2.46 10.28
N GLN A 52 9.23 -2.74 11.18
CA GLN A 52 10.17 -1.72 11.66
C GLN A 52 10.88 -1.02 10.48
N ARG A 53 11.29 -1.80 9.48
CA ARG A 53 11.99 -1.29 8.30
C ARG A 53 11.12 -0.35 7.47
N GLU A 54 9.86 -0.71 7.22
CA GLU A 54 8.93 0.16 6.50
C GLU A 54 8.69 1.46 7.25
N ARG A 55 8.51 1.36 8.58
CA ARG A 55 8.36 2.55 9.42
C ARG A 55 9.56 3.47 9.29
N GLU A 56 10.79 2.95 9.41
CA GLU A 56 12.02 3.73 9.25
C GLU A 56 12.10 4.43 7.89
N ILE A 57 11.84 3.71 6.80
CA ILE A 57 11.88 4.25 5.44
C ILE A 57 10.88 5.39 5.26
N ILE A 58 9.60 5.17 5.64
CA ILE A 58 8.55 6.19 5.46
C ILE A 58 8.79 7.41 6.33
N MET A 59 9.22 7.21 7.56
CA MET A 59 9.46 8.32 8.49
C MET A 59 10.66 9.18 8.08
N ALA A 60 11.70 8.56 7.50
CA ALA A 60 12.88 9.26 7.01
C ALA A 60 12.69 9.92 5.63
N ALA A 61 11.66 9.52 4.87
CA ALA A 61 11.45 10.00 3.52
C ALA A 61 11.06 11.49 3.45
N ASP A 62 11.60 12.21 2.46
CA ASP A 62 11.17 13.54 2.07
C ASP A 62 9.93 13.48 1.14
N PRO A 63 8.74 13.93 1.57
CA PRO A 63 7.54 13.84 0.76
C PRO A 63 7.60 14.64 -0.55
N GLU A 64 8.44 15.69 -0.62
CA GLU A 64 8.58 16.53 -1.83
C GLU A 64 9.41 15.83 -2.93
N LYS A 65 10.14 14.76 -2.58
CA LYS A 65 10.99 14.00 -3.51
C LYS A 65 10.38 12.67 -3.91
N ALA A 66 9.16 12.39 -3.47
CA ALA A 66 8.45 11.18 -3.85
C ALA A 66 7.98 11.28 -5.30
N THR A 67 8.23 10.23 -6.08
CA THR A 67 7.69 10.07 -7.43
C THR A 67 6.96 8.74 -7.52
N GLY A 68 6.04 8.55 -8.45
CA GLY A 68 5.32 7.28 -8.48
C GLY A 68 4.24 7.13 -9.53
N THR A 69 3.62 5.97 -9.55
CA THR A 69 2.49 5.66 -10.44
C THR A 69 1.29 5.22 -9.62
N LYS A 70 0.15 5.85 -9.87
CA LYS A 70 -1.15 5.39 -9.38
C LYS A 70 -1.72 4.35 -10.35
N ILE A 71 -1.84 3.12 -9.89
CA ILE A 71 -2.42 2.01 -10.64
C ILE A 71 -3.88 1.88 -10.23
N GLN A 72 -4.80 2.01 -11.19
CA GLN A 72 -6.22 1.77 -11.00
C GLN A 72 -6.60 0.52 -11.79
N THR A 73 -6.93 -0.58 -11.12
CA THR A 73 -7.36 -1.80 -11.82
C THR A 73 -8.89 -1.80 -11.98
N ARG A 74 -9.37 -2.03 -13.21
CA ARG A 74 -10.79 -2.21 -13.53
C ARG A 74 -11.08 -3.70 -13.72
N GLY A 75 -11.51 -4.41 -12.68
CA GLY A 75 -11.97 -5.80 -12.78
C GLY A 75 -10.98 -6.85 -12.28
N LEU A 76 -11.20 -8.11 -12.69
CA LEU A 76 -10.59 -9.35 -12.17
C LEU A 76 -9.14 -9.61 -12.62
N GLU A 77 -8.50 -8.70 -13.36
CA GLU A 77 -7.09 -8.86 -13.71
C GLU A 77 -6.20 -8.54 -12.50
N GLY A 78 -6.06 -9.58 -11.68
CA GLY A 78 -4.89 -9.93 -10.90
C GLY A 78 -4.59 -9.15 -9.62
N PRO A 79 -5.35 -9.33 -8.53
CA PRO A 79 -4.89 -9.04 -7.18
C PRO A 79 -3.58 -9.77 -6.80
N GLU A 80 -3.30 -10.93 -7.40
CA GLU A 80 -2.16 -11.78 -7.09
C GLU A 80 -0.78 -11.20 -7.46
N HIS A 81 -0.71 -10.22 -8.36
CA HIS A 81 0.54 -9.52 -8.70
C HIS A 81 0.73 -8.21 -7.95
N LEU A 82 -0.31 -7.76 -7.25
CA LEU A 82 -0.25 -6.55 -6.44
C LEU A 82 0.29 -6.95 -5.08
N MET A 83 1.63 -7.00 -4.95
CA MET A 83 2.32 -7.29 -3.68
C MET A 83 1.62 -6.54 -2.53
N VAL A 84 0.90 -7.28 -1.70
CA VAL A 84 0.19 -6.74 -0.55
C VAL A 84 1.25 -6.50 0.51
N LEU A 85 1.79 -5.28 0.58
CA LEU A 85 2.83 -4.97 1.57
C LEU A 85 2.42 -5.21 3.02
N TYR A 86 1.14 -5.40 3.33
CA TYR A 86 0.69 -5.35 4.72
C TYR A 86 0.03 -6.60 5.27
N VAL A 87 -0.42 -7.57 4.46
CA VAL A 87 -1.20 -8.71 5.01
C VAL A 87 -1.18 -9.96 4.12
N GLU A 88 -0.47 -10.99 4.56
CA GLU A 88 -0.65 -12.35 4.08
C GLU A 88 -1.16 -13.23 5.22
N LYS A 89 -2.22 -14.01 4.94
CA LYS A 89 -2.72 -15.03 5.85
C LYS A 89 -1.95 -16.32 5.56
N THR A 90 -1.24 -16.82 6.55
CA THR A 90 -0.56 -18.12 6.51
C THR A 90 -1.36 -19.13 7.34
N GLU A 91 -0.98 -20.40 7.26
CA GLU A 91 -1.50 -21.45 8.15
C GLU A 91 -1.30 -21.13 9.65
N LYS A 92 -0.31 -20.29 9.97
CA LYS A 92 0.04 -19.90 11.34
C LYS A 92 -0.57 -18.56 11.77
N GLY A 93 -1.44 -17.96 10.95
CA GLY A 93 -2.01 -16.63 11.17
C GLY A 93 -1.44 -15.58 10.21
N TYR A 94 -1.58 -14.30 10.55
CA TYR A 94 -1.13 -13.20 9.69
C TYR A 94 0.39 -12.98 9.79
N THR A 95 1.02 -12.60 8.68
CA THR A 95 2.47 -12.33 8.60
C THR A 95 2.92 -11.04 9.32
N HIS A 96 1.98 -10.25 9.84
CA HIS A 96 2.22 -8.92 10.39
C HIS A 96 1.78 -8.84 11.85
N GLN A 97 2.42 -7.93 12.60
CA GLN A 97 2.05 -7.65 13.98
C GLN A 97 0.73 -6.86 14.05
N ILE A 98 -0.15 -7.27 14.98
CA ILE A 98 -1.35 -6.52 15.33
C ILE A 98 -1.04 -5.67 16.56
N GLY A 99 -1.19 -4.35 16.40
CA GLY A 99 -1.00 -3.38 17.48
C GLY A 99 -2.25 -3.21 18.34
N THR A 100 -2.13 -2.44 19.42
CA THR A 100 -3.25 -2.06 20.29
C THR A 100 -3.94 -0.76 19.86
N LYS A 101 -3.29 0.02 18.98
CA LYS A 101 -3.80 1.27 18.40
C LYS A 101 -3.19 1.53 17.02
N PRO A 102 -3.81 2.36 16.18
CA PRO A 102 -3.22 2.74 14.89
C PRO A 102 -1.91 3.53 15.07
N ASP A 103 -0.91 3.30 14.20
CA ASP A 103 0.27 4.17 14.10
C ASP A 103 -0.10 5.42 13.29
N THR A 104 -0.75 6.38 13.96
CA THR A 104 -1.25 7.61 13.33
C THR A 104 -0.16 8.47 12.72
N GLU A 105 1.05 8.41 13.27
CA GLU A 105 2.21 9.17 12.76
C GLU A 105 2.64 8.61 11.40
N PHE A 106 2.83 7.29 11.32
CA PHE A 106 3.15 6.62 10.07
C PHE A 106 2.06 6.85 9.02
N ILE A 107 0.78 6.67 9.39
CA ILE A 107 -0.36 6.88 8.49
C ILE A 107 -0.33 8.31 7.93
N GLY A 108 -0.17 9.32 8.80
CA GLY A 108 -0.14 10.72 8.37
C GLY A 108 1.04 11.04 7.45
N LYS A 109 2.23 10.49 7.73
CA LYS A 109 3.41 10.65 6.88
C LYS A 109 3.21 10.01 5.51
N LEU A 110 2.70 8.77 5.48
CA LEU A 110 2.44 8.05 4.23
C LEU A 110 1.37 8.74 3.39
N GLU A 111 0.29 9.24 4.00
CA GLU A 111 -0.72 10.04 3.29
C GLU A 111 -0.14 11.33 2.70
N THR A 112 0.79 11.97 3.40
CA THR A 112 1.45 13.18 2.91
C THR A 112 2.29 12.86 1.67
N ILE A 113 3.05 11.76 1.70
CA ILE A 113 3.78 11.25 0.53
C ILE A 113 2.81 10.94 -0.61
N LEU A 114 1.70 10.24 -0.35
CA LEU A 114 0.69 9.88 -1.35
C LEU A 114 -0.04 11.08 -1.96
N LYS A 115 -0.13 12.22 -1.26
CA LYS A 115 -0.73 13.47 -1.78
C LYS A 115 0.24 14.28 -2.63
N LYS A 116 1.54 14.15 -2.36
CA LYS A 116 2.61 14.96 -2.96
C LYS A 116 3.42 14.23 -4.01
N PHE A 117 3.32 12.91 -4.12
CA PHE A 117 4.13 12.19 -5.10
C PHE A 117 3.80 12.67 -6.50
N GLU A 118 4.84 13.06 -7.23
CA GLU A 118 4.68 13.47 -8.62
C GLU A 118 4.51 12.23 -9.51
N PRO A 119 3.58 12.25 -10.48
CA PRO A 119 3.48 11.17 -11.45
C PRO A 119 4.83 10.93 -12.12
N TYR A 120 5.27 9.68 -12.13
CA TYR A 120 6.53 9.31 -12.76
C TYR A 120 6.39 9.65 -14.25
N GLN A 121 7.10 10.69 -14.71
CA GLN A 121 7.12 11.07 -16.12
C GLN A 121 7.94 10.05 -16.90
N THR A 122 7.36 8.89 -17.18
CA THR A 122 7.92 7.98 -18.18
C THR A 122 7.70 8.61 -19.55
N LYS A 123 8.64 9.43 -20.03
CA LYS A 123 8.82 9.55 -21.49
C LYS A 123 9.21 8.16 -22.00
N GLY A 124 8.23 7.35 -22.37
CA GLY A 124 8.44 6.13 -23.16
C GLY A 124 8.29 4.77 -22.49
N PHE A 125 7.84 4.65 -21.24
CA PHE A 125 7.56 3.31 -20.68
C PHE A 125 6.18 2.84 -21.16
N LYS A 126 6.15 2.15 -22.30
CA LYS A 126 5.04 1.26 -22.63
C LYS A 126 5.31 -0.05 -21.90
N PRO A 127 4.49 -0.48 -20.92
CA PRO A 127 4.59 -1.83 -20.41
C PRO A 127 4.30 -2.78 -21.58
N GLY A 128 5.35 -3.42 -22.08
CA GLY A 128 5.25 -4.45 -23.10
C GLY A 128 4.67 -5.68 -22.43
N TYR A 129 3.37 -5.89 -22.58
CA TYR A 129 2.76 -7.20 -22.39
C TYR A 129 3.40 -8.14 -23.43
N ARG A 130 4.14 -9.13 -22.96
CA ARG A 130 4.58 -10.30 -23.73
C ARG A 130 3.89 -11.52 -23.16
#